data_AF-A0A524LM03-F1
#
_entry.id   AF-A0A524LM03-F1
#
_cell.length_a   1.000
_cell.length_b   1.000
_cell.length_c   1.000
_cell.angle_alpha   90.00
_cell.angle_beta   90.00
_cell.angle_gamma   90.00
#
_symmetry.space_group_name_H-M   'P 1'
#
loop_
_entity.id
_entity.type
_entity.pdbx_description
1 polymer ?
#
loop_
_entity_poly.entity_id
_entity_poly.type
_entity_poly.pdbx_seq_one_letter_code
_entity_poly.pdbx_strand_id
1 'polypeptide(L)'
;MPVADTKQVKRRTWMMPQEVEVWYVLPAIRRELAKVMKTKAVPRVGEDSKQKEHKITQKEIAKMLGVTEPAITQYLLKDKGRRSRGDQVGIPERFLSELEKSADSMIEQYEKRGANDDMFEVMTSEINRLIKVIRDDGAMCDIHRLFSAHVKDKCSACDR
;
A
#
# COMPACT_ATOMS: atom_id res chain seq x y z
N MET A 1 -9.60 2.29 -14.83
CA MET A 1 -9.98 1.04 -15.56
C MET A 1 -10.75 0.12 -14.62
N PRO A 2 -11.75 -0.68 -15.07
CA PRO A 2 -12.48 -1.58 -14.18
C PRO A 2 -11.54 -2.67 -13.65
N VAL A 3 -11.58 -2.89 -12.34
CA VAL A 3 -10.83 -3.95 -11.65
C VAL A 3 -11.21 -5.28 -12.30
N ALA A 4 -10.21 -6.01 -12.79
CA ALA A 4 -10.35 -7.18 -13.63
C ALA A 4 -11.47 -8.15 -13.17
N ASP A 5 -12.38 -8.42 -14.11
CA ASP A 5 -13.66 -9.13 -14.02
C ASP A 5 -13.53 -10.67 -13.85
N THR A 6 -12.51 -11.13 -13.12
CA THR A 6 -12.36 -12.56 -12.82
C THR A 6 -12.71 -12.81 -11.36
N LYS A 7 -13.98 -13.14 -11.10
CA LYS A 7 -14.42 -13.68 -9.80
C LYS A 7 -13.46 -14.79 -9.38
N GLN A 8 -12.87 -14.65 -8.19
CA GLN A 8 -11.94 -15.66 -7.70
C GLN A 8 -12.67 -17.00 -7.54
N VAL A 9 -12.02 -18.08 -7.98
CA VAL A 9 -12.51 -19.47 -7.94
C VAL A 9 -13.15 -19.75 -6.58
N LYS A 10 -14.37 -20.31 -6.58
CA LYS A 10 -15.18 -20.65 -5.40
C LYS A 10 -14.34 -21.38 -4.34
N ARG A 11 -13.76 -20.63 -3.39
CA ARG A 11 -13.12 -21.22 -2.20
C ARG A 11 -14.22 -21.53 -1.19
N ARG A 12 -14.13 -22.68 -0.53
CA ARG A 12 -15.12 -23.13 0.48
C ARG A 12 -15.20 -22.22 1.72
N THR A 13 -14.21 -21.35 1.93
CA THR A 13 -14.05 -20.56 3.15
C THR A 13 -14.55 -19.14 2.95
N TRP A 14 -15.43 -18.68 3.84
CA TRP A 14 -15.82 -17.28 3.94
C TRP A 14 -14.66 -16.48 4.54
N MET A 15 -14.20 -15.44 3.84
CA MET A 15 -13.25 -14.49 4.41
C MET A 15 -14.01 -13.27 4.90
N MET A 16 -13.75 -12.86 6.14
CA MET A 16 -14.22 -11.60 6.69
C MET A 16 -13.51 -10.42 6.01
N PRO A 17 -14.12 -9.22 5.95
CA PRO A 17 -13.47 -8.04 5.40
C PRO A 17 -12.08 -7.77 6.00
N GLN A 18 -11.91 -8.04 7.30
CA GLN A 18 -10.63 -7.90 8.00
C GLN A 18 -9.57 -8.90 7.51
N GLU A 19 -9.97 -10.13 7.18
CA GLU A 19 -9.04 -11.11 6.59
C GLU A 19 -8.63 -10.67 5.18
N VAL A 20 -9.57 -10.14 4.39
CA VAL A 20 -9.27 -9.57 3.07
C VAL A 20 -8.32 -8.38 3.20
N GLU A 21 -8.54 -7.51 4.19
CA GLU A 21 -7.71 -6.37 4.47
C GLU A 21 -6.27 -6.78 4.79
N VAL A 22 -6.08 -7.66 5.78
CA VAL A 22 -4.75 -8.10 6.22
C VAL A 22 -4.03 -8.87 5.12
N TRP A 23 -4.74 -9.74 4.39
CA TRP A 23 -4.10 -10.63 3.44
C TRP A 23 -3.86 -10.02 2.06
N TYR A 24 -4.68 -9.09 1.61
CA TYR A 24 -4.63 -8.60 0.22
C TYR A 24 -4.50 -7.08 0.14
N VAL A 25 -5.32 -6.32 0.87
CA VAL A 25 -5.33 -4.85 0.77
C VAL A 25 -4.08 -4.24 1.38
N LEU A 26 -3.69 -4.65 2.58
CA LEU A 26 -2.50 -4.15 3.26
C LEU A 26 -1.21 -4.42 2.45
N PRO A 27 -0.98 -5.63 1.89
CA PRO A 27 0.12 -5.86 0.95
C PRO A 27 0.04 -5.03 -0.33
N ALA A 28 -1.16 -4.79 -0.87
CA ALA A 28 -1.34 -3.96 -2.06
C ALA A 28 -1.00 -2.49 -1.78
N ILE A 29 -1.44 -1.93 -0.64
CA ILE A 29 -1.09 -0.57 -0.20
C ILE A 29 0.43 -0.43 -0.07
N ARG A 30 1.10 -1.36 0.62
CA ARG A 30 2.57 -1.32 0.77
C ARG A 30 3.29 -1.37 -0.58
N ARG A 31 2.80 -2.17 -1.52
CA ARG A 31 3.36 -2.22 -2.89
C ARG A 31 3.20 -0.87 -3.60
N GLU A 32 2.01 -0.28 -3.57
CA GLU A 32 1.78 1.00 -4.25
C GLU A 32 2.56 2.14 -3.59
N LEU A 33 2.64 2.19 -2.26
CA LEU A 33 3.52 3.14 -1.55
C LEU A 33 4.98 2.97 -1.97
N ALA A 34 5.49 1.73 -2.05
CA ALA A 34 6.87 1.49 -2.47
C ALA A 34 7.13 1.99 -3.91
N LYS A 35 6.17 1.81 -4.82
CA LYS A 35 6.27 2.33 -6.20
C LYS A 35 6.30 3.86 -6.23
N VAL A 36 5.39 4.51 -5.48
CA VAL A 36 5.34 5.98 -5.39
C VAL A 36 6.63 6.52 -4.77
N MET A 37 7.07 5.99 -3.64
CA MET A 37 8.32 6.43 -2.98
C MET A 37 9.54 6.25 -3.90
N LYS A 38 9.56 5.21 -4.74
CA LYS A 38 10.69 4.95 -5.64
C LYS A 38 10.87 6.02 -6.72
N THR A 39 9.82 6.77 -7.07
CA THR A 39 9.89 7.88 -8.02
C THR A 39 10.23 9.22 -7.36
N LYS A 40 10.23 9.30 -6.03
CA LYS A 40 10.49 10.53 -5.28
C LYS A 40 11.99 10.76 -5.09
N ALA A 41 12.34 12.02 -4.89
CA ALA A 41 13.67 12.47 -4.52
C ALA A 41 13.55 13.60 -3.48
N VAL A 42 14.59 13.75 -2.66
CA VAL A 42 14.66 14.73 -1.57
C VAL A 42 15.97 15.49 -1.63
N PRO A 43 15.97 16.80 -1.31
CA PRO A 43 17.20 17.57 -1.23
C PRO A 43 18.02 17.17 0.00
N ARG A 44 19.27 16.75 -0.21
CA ARG A 44 20.24 16.48 0.86
C ARG A 44 21.51 17.27 0.62
N VAL A 45 22.20 17.63 1.71
CA VAL A 45 23.48 18.33 1.64
C VAL A 45 24.59 17.31 1.42
N GLY A 46 25.29 17.42 0.30
CA GLY A 46 26.47 16.61 0.01
C GLY A 46 27.72 17.09 0.77
N GLU A 47 28.80 16.32 0.69
CA GLU A 47 30.11 16.67 1.29
C GLU A 47 30.65 18.02 0.77
N ASP A 48 30.24 18.42 -0.44
CA ASP A 48 30.56 19.71 -1.05
C ASP A 48 29.68 20.87 -0.55
N SER A 49 28.90 20.68 0.53
CA SER A 49 27.97 21.65 1.12
C SER A 49 26.88 22.15 0.17
N LYS A 50 26.65 21.44 -0.95
CA LYS A 50 25.60 21.76 -1.93
C LYS A 50 24.38 20.88 -1.70
N GLN A 51 23.19 21.47 -1.83
CA GLN A 51 21.94 20.72 -1.90
C GLN A 51 21.84 20.02 -3.25
N LYS A 52 21.59 18.71 -3.23
CA LYS A 52 21.35 17.87 -4.41
C LYS A 52 20.10 17.04 -4.20
N GLU A 53 19.43 16.70 -5.29
CA GLU A 53 18.30 15.76 -5.28
C GLU A 53 18.82 14.32 -5.12
N HIS A 54 18.44 13.66 -4.03
CA HIS A 54 18.75 12.27 -3.76
C HIS A 54 17.49 11.42 -3.91
N LYS A 55 17.54 10.42 -4.79
CA LYS A 55 16.45 9.44 -4.93
C LYS A 55 16.33 8.61 -3.66
N ILE A 56 15.09 8.30 -3.29
CA ILE A 56 14.84 7.36 -2.19
C ILE A 56 15.32 5.96 -2.59
N THR A 57 16.16 5.38 -1.74
CA THR A 57 16.73 4.04 -1.90
C THR A 57 15.76 2.96 -1.44
N GLN A 58 15.93 1.71 -1.92
CA GLN A 58 15.08 0.60 -1.47
C GLN A 58 15.24 0.33 0.03
N LYS A 59 16.44 0.54 0.57
CA LYS A 59 16.75 0.45 2.00
C LYS A 59 15.93 1.42 2.83
N GLU A 60 15.81 2.67 2.39
CA GLU A 60 15.01 3.69 3.07
C GLU A 60 13.52 3.37 2.98
N ILE A 61 13.04 2.94 1.80
CA ILE A 61 11.64 2.51 1.63
C ILE A 61 11.32 1.32 2.56
N ALA A 62 12.23 0.35 2.67
CA ALA A 62 12.07 -0.81 3.55
C ALA A 62 11.92 -0.39 5.01
N LYS A 63 12.76 0.53 5.48
CA LYS A 63 12.66 1.13 6.83
C LYS A 63 11.35 1.87 7.03
N MET A 64 10.96 2.74 6.09
CA MET A 64 9.71 3.51 6.17
C MET A 64 8.47 2.61 6.21
N LEU A 65 8.46 1.50 5.47
CA LEU A 65 7.32 0.60 5.41
C LEU A 65 7.35 -0.54 6.45
N GLY A 66 8.42 -0.64 7.25
CA GLY A 66 8.60 -1.69 8.24
C GLY A 66 8.68 -3.09 7.63
N VAL A 67 9.36 -3.23 6.49
CA VAL A 67 9.55 -4.50 5.77
C VAL A 67 11.02 -4.69 5.39
N THR A 68 11.36 -5.86 4.84
CA THR A 68 12.72 -6.15 4.42
C THR A 68 13.02 -5.57 3.03
N GLU A 69 14.29 -5.27 2.72
CA GLU A 69 14.69 -4.82 1.38
C GLU A 69 14.27 -5.78 0.25
N PRO A 70 14.36 -7.13 0.42
CA PRO A 70 13.81 -8.07 -0.54
C PRO A 70 12.31 -7.92 -0.78
N ALA A 71 11.52 -7.54 0.24
CA ALA A 71 10.09 -7.27 0.05
C ALA A 71 9.87 -6.08 -0.88
N ILE A 72 10.68 -5.01 -0.75
CA ILE A 72 10.64 -3.86 -1.64
C ILE A 72 11.05 -4.25 -3.06
N THR A 73 12.11 -5.05 -3.22
CA THR A 73 12.48 -5.59 -4.52
C THR A 73 11.32 -6.36 -5.14
N GLN A 74 10.62 -7.20 -4.37
CA GLN A 74 9.45 -7.94 -4.88
C GLN A 74 8.31 -7.01 -5.32
N TYR A 75 8.04 -5.94 -4.58
CA TYR A 75 7.01 -4.94 -4.91
C TYR A 75 7.29 -4.19 -6.21
N LEU A 76 8.57 -3.92 -6.53
CA LEU A 76 8.97 -3.08 -7.67
C LEU A 76 9.18 -3.85 -8.99
N LEU A 77 9.16 -5.19 -8.96
CA LEU A 77 9.33 -6.02 -10.15
C LEU A 77 8.11 -5.86 -11.09
N LYS A 78 8.36 -5.51 -12.36
CA LYS A 78 7.34 -5.05 -13.32
C LYS A 78 6.48 -6.15 -13.95
N ASP A 79 6.97 -7.38 -14.15
CA ASP A 79 6.30 -8.34 -15.06
C ASP A 79 6.54 -9.83 -14.77
N LYS A 80 5.96 -10.41 -13.70
CA LYS A 80 6.02 -11.88 -13.47
C LYS A 80 4.78 -12.47 -12.79
N GLY A 81 3.58 -12.10 -13.23
CA GLY A 81 2.32 -12.68 -12.71
C GLY A 81 2.03 -12.40 -11.23
N ARG A 82 1.07 -13.14 -10.66
CA ARG A 82 0.63 -13.02 -9.25
C ARG A 82 1.66 -13.69 -8.31
N ARG A 83 2.57 -12.91 -7.72
CA ARG A 83 3.66 -13.42 -6.86
C ARG A 83 3.37 -13.26 -5.37
N SER A 84 2.60 -12.24 -5.03
CA SER A 84 2.13 -11.97 -3.67
C SER A 84 0.60 -11.96 -3.62
N ARG A 85 0.04 -12.00 -2.41
CA ARG A 85 -1.39 -11.78 -2.21
C ARG A 85 -1.82 -10.37 -2.65
N GLY A 86 -0.96 -9.37 -2.44
CA GLY A 86 -1.21 -8.01 -2.92
C GLY A 86 -1.42 -7.94 -4.43
N ASP A 87 -0.76 -8.78 -5.24
CA ASP A 87 -0.89 -8.77 -6.71
C ASP A 87 -2.24 -9.27 -7.23
N GLN A 88 -3.08 -9.76 -6.32
CA GLN A 88 -4.43 -10.21 -6.65
C GLN A 88 -5.44 -9.07 -6.54
N VAL A 89 -5.05 -7.91 -5.98
CA VAL A 89 -5.88 -6.74 -5.79
C VAL A 89 -5.19 -5.50 -6.37
N GLY A 90 -5.92 -4.75 -7.19
CA GLY A 90 -5.53 -3.43 -7.64
C GLY A 90 -6.09 -2.38 -6.68
N ILE A 91 -5.27 -1.39 -6.31
CA ILE A 91 -5.77 -0.18 -5.66
C ILE A 91 -6.33 0.73 -6.76
N PRO A 92 -7.62 1.15 -6.69
CA PRO A 92 -8.19 2.04 -7.70
C PRO A 92 -7.42 3.35 -7.86
N GLU A 93 -7.32 3.85 -9.10
CA GLU A 93 -6.57 5.06 -9.45
C GLU A 93 -7.02 6.30 -8.65
N ARG A 94 -8.29 6.36 -8.25
CA ARG A 94 -8.82 7.45 -7.42
C ARG A 94 -8.12 7.60 -6.06
N PHE A 95 -7.45 6.55 -5.56
CA PHE A 95 -6.67 6.61 -4.32
C PHE A 95 -5.19 6.97 -4.52
N LEU A 96 -4.73 7.20 -5.76
CA LEU A 96 -3.32 7.54 -6.01
C LEU A 96 -2.90 8.84 -5.32
N SER A 97 -3.78 9.85 -5.31
CA SER A 97 -3.51 11.11 -4.61
C SER A 97 -3.35 10.92 -3.10
N GLU A 98 -4.09 9.98 -2.51
CA GLU A 98 -3.98 9.65 -1.09
C GLU A 98 -2.70 8.86 -0.78
N LEU A 99 -2.30 7.96 -1.68
CA LEU A 99 -1.01 7.26 -1.60
C LEU A 99 0.16 8.22 -1.71
N GLU A 100 0.10 9.21 -2.60
CA GLU A 100 1.12 10.26 -2.74
C GLU A 100 1.25 11.08 -1.47
N LYS A 101 0.14 11.56 -0.89
CA LYS A 101 0.14 12.28 0.39
C LYS A 101 0.80 11.47 1.50
N SER A 102 0.45 10.19 1.64
CA SER A 102 1.05 9.32 2.65
C SER A 102 2.53 9.06 2.39
N ALA A 103 2.93 8.87 1.14
CA ALA A 103 4.34 8.70 0.79
C ALA A 103 5.15 9.96 1.12
N ASP A 104 4.65 11.14 0.78
CA ASP A 104 5.30 12.42 1.07
C ASP A 104 5.41 12.67 2.58
N SER A 105 4.34 12.41 3.34
CA SER A 105 4.34 12.47 4.80
C SER A 105 5.38 11.53 5.43
N MET A 106 5.42 10.26 5.00
CA MET A 106 6.41 9.29 5.50
C MET A 106 7.84 9.71 5.16
N ILE A 107 8.09 10.20 3.95
CA ILE A 107 9.41 10.67 3.51
C ILE A 107 9.84 11.88 4.34
N GLU A 108 8.98 12.89 4.49
CA GLU A 108 9.27 14.09 5.28
C GLU A 108 9.61 13.73 6.74
N GLN A 109 8.85 12.83 7.34
CA GLN A 109 9.12 12.34 8.69
C GLN A 109 10.42 11.56 8.78
N TYR A 110 10.73 10.74 7.77
CA TYR A 110 11.98 9.97 7.71
C TYR A 110 13.21 10.90 7.61
N GLU A 111 13.15 11.97 6.83
CA GLU A 111 14.25 12.93 6.70
C GLU A 111 14.48 13.77 7.97
N LYS A 112 13.42 14.02 8.76
CA LYS A 112 13.52 14.76 10.04
C LYS A 112 14.01 13.92 11.21
N ARG A 113 13.91 12.60 11.11
CA ARG A 113 14.21 11.66 12.19
C ARG A 113 15.69 11.33 12.27
N GLY A 114 16.15 11.01 13.48
CA GLY A 114 17.51 10.56 13.72
C GLY A 114 17.73 9.12 13.23
N ALA A 115 18.99 8.70 13.08
CA ALA A 115 19.34 7.37 12.58
C ALA A 115 18.79 6.19 13.43
N ASN A 116 18.42 6.46 14.68
CA ASN A 116 17.93 5.48 15.66
C ASN A 116 16.41 5.52 15.87
N ASP A 117 15.70 6.47 15.25
CA ASP A 117 14.25 6.55 15.39
C ASP A 117 13.59 5.55 14.44
N ASP A 118 12.64 4.77 14.94
CA ASP A 118 11.84 3.93 14.08
C ASP A 118 10.73 4.74 13.38
N MET A 119 10.12 4.11 12.37
CA MET A 119 9.01 4.67 11.60
C MET A 119 7.66 4.07 12.00
N PHE A 120 7.59 3.30 13.09
CA PHE A 120 6.43 2.48 13.42
C PHE A 120 5.14 3.30 13.53
N GLU A 121 5.16 4.38 14.31
CA GLU A 121 3.98 5.21 14.53
C GLU A 121 3.52 5.92 13.24
N VAL A 122 4.46 6.52 12.50
CA VAL A 122 4.17 7.22 11.24
C VAL A 122 3.61 6.26 10.20
N MET A 123 4.30 5.12 10.00
CA MET A 123 3.90 4.08 9.07
C MET A 123 2.52 3.52 9.41
N THR A 124 2.29 3.20 10.68
CA THR A 124 1.02 2.67 11.18
C THR A 124 -0.10 3.67 10.99
N SER A 125 0.12 4.94 11.33
CA SER A 125 -0.88 6.02 11.17
C SER A 125 -1.29 6.19 9.71
N GLU A 126 -0.31 6.34 8.81
CA GLU A 126 -0.58 6.56 7.38
C GLU A 126 -1.23 5.36 6.70
N ILE A 127 -0.82 4.13 7.02
CA ILE A 127 -1.48 2.93 6.50
C ILE A 127 -2.91 2.82 7.01
N ASN A 128 -3.17 3.07 8.29
CA ASN A 128 -4.54 3.06 8.84
C ASN A 128 -5.41 4.15 8.22
N ARG A 129 -4.85 5.34 7.97
CA ARG A 129 -5.51 6.43 7.25
C ARG A 129 -5.93 6.00 5.85
N LEU A 130 -5.04 5.37 5.09
CA LEU A 130 -5.34 4.83 3.75
C LEU A 130 -6.42 3.75 3.78
N ILE A 131 -6.34 2.82 4.74
CA ILE A 131 -7.36 1.77 4.93
C ILE A 131 -8.72 2.40 5.22
N LYS A 132 -8.77 3.42 6.09
CA LYS A 132 -10.01 4.15 6.40
C LYS A 132 -10.59 4.80 5.15
N VAL A 133 -9.78 5.48 4.34
CA VAL A 133 -10.23 6.09 3.10
C VAL A 133 -10.78 5.04 2.11
N ILE A 134 -10.10 3.91 1.95
CA ILE A 134 -10.56 2.80 1.09
C ILE A 134 -11.88 2.19 1.61
N ARG A 135 -12.07 2.16 2.93
CA ARG A 135 -13.29 1.66 3.57
C ARG A 135 -14.46 2.63 3.40
N ASP A 136 -14.23 3.91 3.71
CA ASP A 136 -15.26 4.96 3.67
C ASP A 136 -15.75 5.22 2.22
N ASP A 137 -14.91 5.00 1.20
CA ASP A 137 -15.29 5.05 -0.22
C ASP A 137 -16.08 3.81 -0.70
N GLY A 138 -16.12 2.73 0.08
CA GLY A 138 -16.79 1.46 -0.29
C GLY A 138 -15.94 0.51 -1.12
N ALA A 139 -14.74 0.92 -1.57
CA ALA A 139 -13.83 0.06 -2.33
C ALA A 139 -13.42 -1.22 -1.58
N MET A 140 -13.36 -1.19 -0.23
CA MET A 140 -13.15 -2.40 0.57
C MET A 140 -14.25 -3.44 0.35
N CYS A 141 -15.51 -3.01 0.20
CA CYS A 141 -16.64 -3.90 -0.09
C CYS A 141 -16.50 -4.51 -1.50
N ASP A 142 -16.12 -3.69 -2.49
CA ASP A 142 -15.88 -4.16 -3.86
C ASP A 142 -14.79 -5.24 -3.88
N ILE A 143 -13.68 -5.00 -3.18
CA ILE A 143 -12.58 -5.97 -3.07
C ILE A 143 -13.08 -7.23 -2.35
N HIS A 144 -13.78 -7.10 -1.22
CA HIS A 144 -14.30 -8.25 -0.45
C HIS A 144 -15.23 -9.14 -1.28
N ARG A 145 -16.06 -8.57 -2.17
CA ARG A 145 -16.92 -9.32 -3.11
C ARG A 145 -16.13 -10.21 -4.06
N LEU A 146 -14.90 -9.82 -4.44
CA LEU A 146 -14.03 -10.67 -5.28
C LEU A 146 -13.65 -11.98 -4.59
N PHE A 147 -13.64 -11.97 -3.25
CA PHE A 147 -13.22 -13.08 -2.41
C PHE A 147 -14.39 -13.88 -1.81
N SER A 148 -15.62 -13.41 -1.94
CA SER A 148 -16.81 -13.99 -1.30
C SER A 148 -17.94 -14.22 -2.30
N ALA A 149 -18.01 -15.42 -2.87
CA ALA A 149 -19.02 -15.79 -3.87
C ALA A 149 -20.47 -15.79 -3.35
N HIS A 150 -20.67 -15.73 -2.03
CA HIS A 150 -21.99 -15.74 -1.39
C HIS A 150 -22.59 -14.34 -1.21
N VAL A 151 -21.81 -13.28 -1.45
CA VAL A 151 -22.29 -11.91 -1.30
C VAL A 151 -23.27 -11.61 -2.43
N LYS A 152 -24.50 -11.26 -2.07
CA LYS A 152 -25.53 -10.79 -3.01
C LYS A 152 -25.17 -9.41 -3.54
N ASP A 153 -25.67 -9.05 -4.72
CA ASP A 153 -25.40 -7.74 -5.33
C ASP A 153 -25.79 -6.57 -4.41
N LYS A 154 -26.90 -6.73 -3.69
CA LYS A 154 -27.36 -5.84 -2.62
C LYS A 154 -27.06 -6.46 -1.27
N CYS A 155 -25.89 -6.14 -0.72
CA CYS A 155 -25.42 -6.56 0.61
C CYS A 155 -25.20 -5.33 1.48
N SER A 156 -25.71 -5.35 2.71
CA SER A 156 -25.60 -4.28 3.72
C SER A 156 -24.91 -4.75 5.01
N ALA A 157 -24.18 -5.87 4.96
CA ALA A 157 -23.59 -6.50 6.14
C ALA A 157 -22.54 -5.61 6.84
N CYS A 158 -21.96 -4.65 6.12
CA CYS A 158 -20.91 -3.75 6.57
C CYS A 158 -21.36 -2.28 6.66
N ASP A 159 -22.65 -1.99 6.54
CA ASP A 159 -23.22 -0.63 6.57
C ASP A 159 -23.34 -0.11 8.02
N ARG A 160 -22.25 -0.16 8.79
CA ARG A 160 -22.24 0.18 10.22
C ARG A 160 -21.18 1.23 10.55
#